data_AF-A0A318VYE8-F1
#
_entry.id   AF-A0A318VYE8-F1
#
_cell.length_a   1.000
_cell.length_b   1.000
_cell.length_c   1.000
_cell.angle_alpha   90.00
_cell.angle_beta   90.00
_cell.angle_gamma   90.00
#
_symmetry.space_group_name_H-M   'P 1'
#
loop_
_entity.id
_entity.type
_entity.pdbx_description
1 polymer ?
#
loop_
_entity_poly.entity_id
_entity_poly.type
_entity_poly.pdbx_seq_one_letter_code
_entity_poly.pdbx_strand_id
1 'polypeptide(L)'
;MLSTYRKALSLLSRKEKRRGGLVLGMVIVMAVLETAGVASVMPFLSVLGNPEVVQANPVLNSVYEGLGFTSVDAFILALGAAAFGLIPFSAYPPRAG
;
A
#
# COMPACT_ATOMS: atom_id res chain seq x y z
N MET A 1 6.88 -14.96 30.01
CA MET A 1 6.49 -14.81 28.58
C MET A 1 7.60 -14.19 27.74
N LEU A 2 8.02 -12.93 27.95
CA LEU A 2 9.13 -12.30 27.17
C LEU A 2 10.44 -13.10 27.20
N SER A 3 10.76 -13.73 28.34
CA SER A 3 11.93 -14.60 28.49
C SER A 3 11.90 -15.82 27.56
N THR A 4 10.72 -16.36 27.27
CA THR A 4 10.53 -17.48 26.33
C THR A 4 10.81 -17.05 24.89
N TYR A 5 10.28 -15.90 24.46
CA TYR A 5 10.57 -15.35 23.13
C TYR A 5 12.07 -15.01 22.96
N ARG A 6 12.71 -14.45 23.98
CA ARG A 6 14.16 -14.17 23.97
C ARG A 6 14.99 -15.45 23.86
N LYS A 7 14.60 -16.53 24.56
CA LYS A 7 15.24 -17.84 24.43
C LYS A 7 15.07 -18.41 23.02
N ALA A 8 13.85 -18.39 22.48
CA ALA A 8 13.59 -18.82 21.10
C ALA A 8 14.44 -18.04 20.09
N LEU A 9 14.49 -16.71 20.21
CA LEU A 9 15.35 -15.86 19.38
C LEU A 9 16.84 -16.17 19.59
N SER A 10 17.28 -16.52 20.80
CA SER A 10 18.70 -16.86 21.06
C SER A 10 19.15 -18.15 20.38
N LEU A 11 18.23 -19.07 20.05
CA LEU A 11 18.53 -20.31 19.32
C LEU A 11 18.83 -20.07 17.83
N LEU A 12 18.38 -18.96 17.25
CA LEU A 12 18.67 -18.59 15.86
C LEU A 12 20.08 -18.00 15.72
N SER A 13 20.79 -18.42 14.67
CA SER A 13 22.04 -17.83 14.23
C SER A 13 21.86 -16.35 13.82
N ARG A 14 22.96 -15.59 13.77
CA ARG A 14 22.94 -14.19 13.31
C ARG A 14 22.39 -14.05 11.88
N LYS A 15 22.65 -15.04 11.01
CA LYS A 15 22.16 -15.06 9.62
C LYS A 15 20.65 -15.24 9.57
N GLU A 16 20.11 -16.17 10.36
CA GLU A 16 18.67 -16.43 10.41
C GLU A 16 17.90 -15.26 11.02
N LYS A 17 18.43 -14.60 12.05
CA LYS A 17 17.83 -13.37 12.61
C LYS A 17 17.72 -12.27 11.57
N ARG A 18 18.78 -12.04 10.78
CA ARG A 18 18.79 -11.03 9.72
C ARG A 18 17.80 -11.37 8.62
N ARG A 19 17.76 -12.64 8.19
CA ARG A 19 16.82 -13.11 7.16
C ARG A 19 15.37 -13.04 7.65
N GLY A 20 15.11 -13.44 8.89
CA GLY A 20 13.79 -13.34 9.52
C GLY A 20 13.32 -11.90 9.64
N GLY A 21 14.21 -10.98 10.06
CA GLY A 21 13.90 -9.55 10.09
C GLY A 21 13.62 -8.97 8.70
N LEU A 22 14.38 -9.38 7.69
CA LEU A 22 14.14 -8.98 6.29
C LEU A 22 12.77 -9.47 5.81
N VAL A 23 12.46 -10.76 5.99
CA VAL A 23 11.17 -11.35 5.62
C VAL A 23 10.02 -10.66 6.35
N LEU A 24 10.15 -10.40 7.65
CA LEU A 24 9.12 -9.68 8.42
C LEU A 24 8.89 -8.28 7.85
N GLY A 25 9.95 -7.55 7.53
CA GLY A 25 9.84 -6.23 6.89
C GLY A 25 9.13 -6.31 5.54
N MET A 26 9.45 -7.32 4.73
CA MET A 26 8.81 -7.55 3.44
C MET A 26 7.31 -7.86 3.59
N VAL A 27 6.92 -8.68 4.56
CA VAL A 27 5.51 -8.98 4.86
C VAL A 27 4.75 -7.73 5.30
N ILE A 28 5.36 -6.87 6.14
CA ILE A 28 4.74 -5.62 6.56
C ILE A 28 4.51 -4.69 5.36
N VAL A 29 5.52 -4.52 4.49
CA VAL A 29 5.39 -3.71 3.26
C VAL A 29 4.30 -4.29 2.35
N MET A 30 4.28 -5.61 2.17
CA MET A 30 3.25 -6.29 1.38
C MET A 30 1.85 -6.00 1.92
N ALA A 31 1.62 -6.15 3.23
CA ALA A 31 0.31 -5.90 3.84
C ALA A 31 -0.14 -4.43 3.68
N VAL A 32 0.79 -3.48 3.76
CA VAL A 32 0.49 -2.07 3.48
C VAL A 32 0.09 -1.86 2.02
N LEU A 33 0.81 -2.47 1.07
CA LEU A 33 0.49 -2.38 -0.35
C LEU A 33 -0.85 -3.05 -0.70
N GLU A 34 -1.18 -4.19 -0.08
CA GLU A 34 -2.49 -4.84 -0.22
C GLU A 34 -3.61 -3.91 0.26
N THR A 35 -3.45 -3.34 1.46
CA THR A 35 -4.45 -2.43 2.04
C THR A 35 -4.62 -1.19 1.18
N ALA A 36 -3.50 -0.59 0.71
CA ALA A 36 -3.53 0.56 -0.18
C ALA A 36 -4.17 0.23 -1.54
N GLY A 37 -3.88 -0.94 -2.10
CA GLY A 37 -4.47 -1.42 -3.34
C GLY A 37 -5.99 -1.53 -3.25
N VAL A 38 -6.50 -2.20 -2.22
CA VAL A 38 -7.96 -2.29 -1.98
C VAL A 38 -8.57 -0.91 -1.73
N ALA A 39 -7.92 -0.08 -0.90
CA ALA A 39 -8.39 1.27 -0.59
C ALA A 39 -8.42 2.20 -1.81
N SER A 40 -7.57 1.96 -2.83
CA SER A 40 -7.52 2.79 -4.05
C SER A 40 -8.68 2.54 -5.04
N VAL A 41 -9.36 1.39 -4.95
CA VAL A 41 -10.45 1.03 -5.86
C VAL A 41 -11.68 1.92 -5.67
N MET A 42 -12.09 2.16 -4.41
CA MET A 42 -13.24 3.01 -4.11
C MET A 42 -13.12 4.45 -4.64
N PRO A 43 -12.05 5.22 -4.35
CA PRO A 43 -11.92 6.57 -4.87
C PRO A 43 -11.84 6.60 -6.40
N PHE A 44 -11.18 5.63 -7.04
CA PHE A 44 -11.17 5.52 -8.50
C PHE A 44 -12.59 5.37 -9.07
N LEU A 45 -13.35 4.38 -8.61
CA LEU A 45 -14.71 4.12 -9.10
C LEU A 45 -15.67 5.27 -8.79
N SER A 46 -15.54 5.89 -7.62
CA SER A 46 -16.38 7.02 -7.22
C SER A 46 -16.16 8.23 -8.12
N VAL A 47 -14.91 8.59 -8.42
CA VAL A 47 -14.60 9.76 -9.25
C VAL A 47 -14.91 9.46 -10.73
N LEU A 48 -14.63 8.24 -11.19
CA LEU A 48 -14.97 7.82 -12.56
C LEU A 48 -16.49 7.86 -12.82
N GLY A 49 -17.30 7.44 -11.83
CA GLY A 49 -18.76 7.44 -11.93
C GLY A 49 -19.40 8.82 -11.73
N ASN A 50 -18.78 9.69 -10.94
CA ASN A 50 -19.21 11.07 -10.75
C ASN A 50 -18.00 12.00 -10.47
N PRO A 51 -17.50 12.72 -11.47
CA PRO A 51 -16.36 13.63 -11.33
C PRO A 51 -16.55 14.75 -10.28
N GLU A 52 -17.80 15.15 -10.00
CA GLU A 52 -18.10 16.25 -9.05
C GLU A 52 -17.68 15.91 -7.61
N VAL A 53 -17.55 14.62 -7.28
CA VAL A 53 -17.14 14.16 -5.93
C VAL A 53 -15.73 14.59 -5.56
N VAL A 54 -14.88 14.92 -6.54
CA VAL A 54 -13.52 15.42 -6.27
C VAL A 54 -13.58 16.72 -5.48
N GLN A 55 -14.47 17.63 -5.85
CA GLN A 55 -14.64 18.92 -5.16
C GLN A 55 -15.50 18.80 -3.91
N ALA A 56 -16.51 17.91 -3.92
CA ALA A 56 -17.43 17.75 -2.79
C ALA A 56 -16.82 17.01 -1.59
N ASN A 57 -15.84 16.13 -1.81
CA ASN A 57 -15.20 15.36 -0.76
C ASN A 57 -13.87 16.03 -0.32
N PRO A 58 -13.74 16.49 0.92
CA PRO A 58 -12.54 17.19 1.39
C PRO A 58 -11.24 16.38 1.25
N VAL A 59 -11.32 15.05 1.39
CA VAL A 59 -10.16 14.17 1.25
C VAL A 59 -9.72 14.09 -0.20
N LEU A 60 -10.66 13.87 -1.13
CA LEU A 60 -10.35 13.84 -2.56
C LEU A 60 -9.85 15.20 -3.06
N ASN A 61 -10.48 16.29 -2.61
CA ASN A 61 -10.07 17.64 -2.99
C ASN A 61 -8.65 17.95 -2.51
N SER A 62 -8.34 17.62 -1.24
CA SER A 62 -7.00 17.85 -0.68
C SER A 62 -5.92 17.07 -1.41
N VAL A 63 -6.21 15.84 -1.85
CA VAL A 63 -5.26 15.03 -2.63
C VAL A 63 -5.15 15.56 -4.06
N TYR A 64 -6.26 15.96 -4.68
CA TYR A 64 -6.30 16.55 -6.01
C TYR A 64 -5.47 17.83 -6.09
N GLU A 65 -5.71 18.78 -5.18
CA GLU A 65 -4.98 20.04 -5.09
C GLU A 65 -3.54 19.84 -4.58
N GLY A 66 -3.34 18.98 -3.57
CA GLY A 66 -2.03 18.73 -2.96
C GLY A 66 -1.04 18.04 -3.90
N LEU A 67 -1.53 17.23 -4.84
CA LEU A 67 -0.72 16.64 -5.92
C LEU A 67 -0.65 17.54 -7.17
N GLY A 68 -1.33 18.69 -7.16
CA GLY A 68 -1.27 19.68 -8.23
C GLY A 68 -2.02 19.31 -9.50
N PHE A 69 -3.06 18.47 -9.41
CA PHE A 69 -3.89 18.15 -10.57
C PHE A 69 -4.73 19.35 -11.00
N THR A 70 -4.78 19.59 -12.31
CA THR A 70 -5.59 20.65 -12.93
C THR A 70 -6.72 20.10 -13.79
N SER A 71 -6.79 18.78 -13.95
CA SER A 71 -7.83 18.07 -14.70
C SER A 71 -8.32 16.87 -13.90
N VAL A 72 -9.64 16.74 -13.78
CA VAL A 72 -10.26 15.57 -13.14
C VAL A 72 -9.98 14.30 -13.95
N ASP A 73 -9.89 14.37 -15.28
CA ASP A 73 -9.53 13.22 -16.11
C ASP A 73 -8.11 12.73 -15.82
N ALA A 74 -7.16 13.65 -15.62
CA ALA A 74 -5.80 13.31 -15.23
C ALA A 74 -5.75 12.68 -13.83
N PHE A 75 -6.61 13.15 -12.92
CA PHE A 75 -6.74 12.57 -11.58
C PHE A 75 -7.37 11.18 -11.61
N ILE A 76 -8.41 10.96 -12.42
CA ILE A 76 -9.01 9.64 -12.67
C ILE A 76 -7.96 8.67 -13.24
N LEU A 77 -7.18 9.12 -14.22
CA LEU A 77 -6.10 8.32 -14.80
C LEU A 77 -5.05 7.94 -13.74
N ALA A 78 -4.68 8.89 -12.87
CA ALA A 78 -3.73 8.62 -11.79
C ALA A 78 -4.28 7.63 -10.75
N LEU A 79 -5.54 7.78 -10.33
CA LEU A 79 -6.22 6.84 -9.42
C LEU A 79 -6.32 5.45 -10.05
N GLY A 80 -6.67 5.37 -11.34
CA GLY A 80 -6.74 4.12 -12.09
C GLY A 80 -5.37 3.46 -12.23
N ALA A 81 -4.33 4.22 -12.56
CA ALA A 81 -2.96 3.73 -12.63
C ALA A 81 -2.44 3.27 -11.26
N ALA A 82 -2.79 3.97 -10.17
CA ALA A 82 -2.45 3.57 -8.82
C ALA A 82 -3.13 2.24 -8.45
N ALA A 83 -4.44 2.11 -8.69
CA ALA A 83 -5.16 0.87 -8.44
C ALA A 83 -4.61 -0.29 -9.26
N PHE A 84 -4.41 -0.08 -10.57
CA PHE A 84 -3.85 -1.09 -11.46
C PHE A 84 -2.40 -1.45 -11.13
N GLY A 85 -1.60 -0.51 -10.62
CA GLY A 85 -0.22 -0.76 -10.21
C GLY A 85 -0.12 -1.50 -8.87
N LEU A 86 -0.92 -1.11 -7.88
CA LEU A 86 -0.84 -1.66 -6.52
C LEU A 86 -1.34 -3.11 -6.42
N ILE A 87 -2.44 -3.45 -7.12
CA ILE A 87 -3.07 -4.78 -7.05
C ILE A 87 -2.13 -5.93 -7.49
N PRO A 88 -1.50 -5.91 -8.68
CA PRO A 88 -0.59 -6.98 -9.08
C PRO A 88 0.71 -6.98 -8.26
N PHE A 89 1.16 -5.81 -7.78
CA PHE A 89 2.36 -5.70 -6.95
C PHE A 89 2.15 -6.33 -5.57
N SER A 90 0.93 -6.28 -5.04
CA SER A 90 0.57 -6.93 -3.79
C SER A 90 0.50 -8.46 -3.92
N ALA A 91 0.17 -8.97 -5.12
CA ALA A 91 0.04 -10.40 -5.40
C ALA A 91 1.38 -11.14 -5.57
N TYR A 92 2.49 -10.44 -5.79
CA TYR A 92 3.83 -11.05 -5.95
C TYR A 92 4.78 -10.65 -4.82
N PRO A 93 4.80 -11.38 -3.69
CA PRO A 93 5.72 -11.07 -2.60
C PRO A 93 7.17 -11.24 -3.05
N PRO A 94 8.07 -10.31 -2.70
CA PRO A 94 9.48 -10.46 -3.01
C PRO A 94 10.03 -11.69 -2.29
N ARG A 95 10.89 -12.47 -2.97
CA ARG A 95 11.50 -13.67 -2.39
C ARG A 95 12.83 -13.30 -1.77
N ALA A 96 12.99 -13.54 -0.47
CA ALA A 96 14.29 -13.46 0.16
C ALA A 96 15.12 -14.66 -0.31
N GLY A 97 15.95 -14.47 -1.34
CA GLY A 97 16.95 -15.45 -1.82
C GLY A 97 17.84 -15.96 -0.70
#